data_AF-A0A2E0LI34-F1
#
_entry.id   AF-A0A2E0LI34-F1
#
_cell.length_a   1.000
_cell.length_b   1.000
_cell.length_c   1.000
_cell.angle_alpha   90.00
_cell.angle_beta   90.00
_cell.angle_gamma   90.00
#
_symmetry.space_group_name_H-M   'P 1'
#
loop_
_entity.id
_entity.type
_entity.pdbx_description
1 polymer ?
#
loop_
_entity_poly.entity_id
_entity_poly.type
_entity_poly.pdbx_seq_one_letter_code
_entity_poly.pdbx_strand_id
1 'polypeptide(L)'
;PRDGTLARLGVWESRRGRFRTAAARLGAARTELLLRQLGAADRAIKGLRQADPWDDLQDILLGLCGRSAIHPVNLRIGLDSDRS
;
A
#
# COMPACT_ATOMS: atom_id res chain seq x y z
N PRO A 1 24.60 -4.19 7.54
CA PRO A 1 23.72 -3.17 8.15
C PRO A 1 22.76 -2.54 7.12
N ARG A 2 21.49 -2.29 7.47
CA ARG A 2 20.45 -1.80 6.54
C ARG A 2 20.82 -0.48 5.85
N ASP A 3 21.53 0.42 6.52
CA ASP A 3 21.95 1.71 5.93
C ASP A 3 23.00 1.55 4.82
N GLY A 4 23.90 0.57 4.91
CA GLY A 4 24.87 0.28 3.84
C GLY A 4 24.20 -0.24 2.57
N THR A 5 23.11 -1.01 2.71
CA THR A 5 22.28 -1.43 1.57
C THR A 5 21.54 -0.23 0.97
N LEU A 6 20.95 0.65 1.79
CA LEU A 6 20.27 1.86 1.30
C LEU A 6 21.24 2.82 0.58
N ALA A 7 22.47 2.97 1.08
CA ALA A 7 23.51 3.74 0.41
C ALA A 7 23.87 3.17 -0.97
N ARG A 8 24.06 1.84 -1.06
CA ARG A 8 24.35 1.15 -2.33
C ARG A 8 23.20 1.25 -3.34
N LEU A 9 21.97 1.37 -2.86
CA LEU A 9 20.78 1.62 -3.69
C LEU A 9 20.58 3.11 -4.05
N GLY A 10 21.53 3.97 -3.72
CA GLY A 10 21.48 5.40 -4.06
C GLY A 10 20.52 6.23 -3.19
N VAL A 11 20.03 5.68 -2.07
CA VAL A 11 19.15 6.42 -1.16
C VAL A 11 19.95 7.49 -0.43
N TRP A 12 19.50 8.75 -0.59
CA TRP A 12 20.09 9.91 0.07
C TRP A 12 20.05 9.74 1.60
N GLU A 13 21.13 10.11 2.29
CA GLU A 13 21.26 9.99 3.75
C GLU A 13 20.03 10.54 4.49
N SER A 14 19.59 11.75 4.11
CA SER A 14 18.42 12.44 4.68
C SER A 14 17.10 11.65 4.58
N ARG A 15 17.01 10.70 3.65
CA ARG A 15 15.81 9.86 3.43
C ARG A 15 15.91 8.48 4.07
N ARG A 16 17.12 8.00 4.42
CA ARG A 16 17.34 6.62 4.92
C ARG A 16 16.54 6.33 6.18
N GLY A 17 16.45 7.29 7.11
CA GLY A 17 15.64 7.15 8.33
C GLY A 17 14.16 6.86 8.05
N ARG A 18 13.58 7.51 7.03
CA ARG A 18 12.19 7.27 6.61
C ARG A 18 12.03 5.89 5.99
N PHE A 19 12.97 5.46 5.15
CA PHE A 19 12.98 4.12 4.56
C PHE A 19 13.09 3.02 5.61
N ARG A 20 13.95 3.19 6.63
CA ARG A 20 14.02 2.23 7.74
C ARG A 20 12.70 2.11 8.49
N THR A 21 12.08 3.25 8.81
CA THR A 21 10.81 3.28 9.55
C THR A 21 9.69 2.61 8.74
N ALA A 22 9.61 2.91 7.44
CA ALA A 22 8.63 2.29 6.54
C ALA A 22 8.88 0.78 6.38
N ALA A 23 10.14 0.35 6.19
CA ALA A 23 10.49 -1.06 6.05
C ALA A 23 10.19 -1.87 7.32
N ALA A 24 10.44 -1.28 8.50
CA ALA A 24 10.09 -1.91 9.77
C ALA A 24 8.57 -2.04 9.97
N ARG A 25 7.80 -1.02 9.54
CA ARG A 25 6.33 -1.01 9.65
C ARG A 25 5.63 -1.95 8.66
N LEU A 26 6.13 -2.04 7.43
CA LEU A 26 5.46 -2.76 6.35
C LEU A 26 5.95 -4.21 6.22
N GLY A 27 7.26 -4.45 6.40
CA GLY A 27 7.86 -5.73 6.08
C GLY A 27 7.85 -6.05 4.57
N ALA A 28 8.46 -7.17 4.19
CA ALA A 28 8.67 -7.53 2.79
C ALA A 28 7.35 -7.88 2.07
N ALA A 29 6.53 -8.76 2.66
CA ALA A 29 5.31 -9.26 2.03
C ALA A 29 4.28 -8.15 1.74
N ARG A 30 4.06 -7.22 2.69
CA ARG A 30 3.15 -6.08 2.47
C ARG A 30 3.71 -5.11 1.44
N THR A 31 5.02 -4.87 1.43
CA THR A 31 5.65 -4.01 0.42
C THR A 31 5.45 -4.59 -0.98
N GLU A 32 5.63 -5.90 -1.14
CA GLU A 32 5.39 -6.58 -2.42
C GLU A 32 3.92 -6.48 -2.86
N LEU A 33 2.97 -6.69 -1.95
CA LEU A 33 1.54 -6.51 -2.24
C LEU A 33 1.23 -5.08 -2.70
N LEU A 34 1.72 -4.07 -1.97
CA LEU A 34 1.50 -2.66 -2.31
C LEU A 34 2.10 -2.29 -3.66
N LEU A 35 3.27 -2.84 -4.02
CA LEU A 35 3.88 -2.65 -5.34
C LEU A 35 3.04 -3.25 -6.47
N ARG A 36 2.44 -4.44 -6.24
CA ARG A 36 1.52 -5.05 -7.21
C ARG A 36 0.24 -4.22 -7.38
N GLN A 37 -0.31 -3.70 -6.28
CA GLN A 37 -1.48 -2.81 -6.32
C GLN A 37 -1.17 -1.50 -7.05
N LEU A 38 0.00 -0.90 -6.82
CA LEU A 38 0.48 0.26 -7.59
C LEU A 38 0.56 -0.04 -9.10
N GLY A 39 1.01 -1.23 -9.50
CA GLY A 39 0.99 -1.64 -10.90
C GLY A 39 -0.43 -1.81 -11.47
N ALA A 40 -1.42 -2.17 -10.65
CA ALA A 40 -2.82 -2.21 -11.07
C ALA A 40 -3.41 -0.79 -11.20
N ALA A 41 -3.06 0.12 -10.28
CA ALA A 41 -3.43 1.54 -10.35
C ALA A 41 -2.81 2.23 -11.57
N ASP A 42 -1.53 1.99 -11.87
CA ASP A 42 -0.85 2.50 -13.08
C ASP A 42 -1.57 2.08 -14.37
N ARG A 43 -2.03 0.82 -14.44
CA ARG A 43 -2.86 0.35 -15.57
C ARG A 43 -4.21 1.06 -15.62
N ALA A 44 -4.87 1.32 -14.50
CA ALA A 44 -6.14 2.06 -14.47
C ALA A 44 -5.96 3.52 -14.92
N ILE A 45 -4.91 4.20 -14.45
CA ILE A 45 -4.53 5.57 -14.87
C ILE A 45 -4.32 5.62 -16.39
N LYS A 46 -3.68 4.59 -16.96
CA LYS A 46 -3.45 4.47 -18.40
C LYS A 46 -4.67 4.00 -19.20
N GLY A 47 -5.82 3.78 -18.55
CA GLY A 47 -7.04 3.26 -19.20
C GLY A 47 -6.97 1.79 -19.62
N LEU A 48 -5.95 1.05 -19.16
CA LEU A 48 -5.72 -0.37 -19.47
C LEU A 48 -6.47 -1.32 -18.52
N ARG A 49 -7.07 -0.79 -17.45
CA ARG A 49 -7.95 -1.52 -16.53
C ARG A 49 -9.16 -0.64 -16.21
N GLN A 50 -10.35 -1.21 -16.29
CA GLN A 50 -11.57 -0.53 -15.90
C GLN A 50 -11.73 -0.53 -14.38
N ALA A 51 -11.24 0.53 -13.75
CA ALA A 51 -11.38 0.81 -12.33
C ALA A 51 -11.16 2.32 -12.10
N ASP A 52 -11.62 2.84 -10.95
CA ASP A 52 -11.26 4.19 -10.54
C ASP A 52 -9.85 4.17 -9.92
N PRO A 53 -8.84 4.81 -10.55
CA PRO A 53 -7.49 4.84 -10.00
C PRO A 53 -7.39 5.56 -8.65
N TRP A 54 -8.32 6.46 -8.32
CA TRP A 54 -8.31 7.17 -7.03
C TRP A 54 -8.66 6.26 -5.86
N ASP A 55 -9.61 5.33 -6.06
CA ASP A 55 -9.96 4.32 -5.07
C ASP A 55 -8.75 3.41 -4.78
N ASP A 56 -8.05 2.94 -5.82
CA ASP A 56 -6.85 2.12 -5.64
C ASP A 56 -5.75 2.88 -4.89
N LEU A 57 -5.52 4.15 -5.26
CA LEU A 57 -4.50 4.98 -4.61
C LEU A 57 -4.83 5.23 -3.13
N GLN A 58 -6.10 5.44 -2.79
CA GLN A 58 -6.55 5.57 -1.41
C GLN A 58 -6.22 4.32 -0.59
N ASP A 59 -6.53 3.13 -1.12
CA ASP A 59 -6.25 1.86 -0.46
C ASP A 59 -4.76 1.61 -0.28
N ILE A 60 -3.97 1.91 -1.31
CA ILE A 60 -2.50 1.81 -1.26
C ILE A 60 -1.93 2.76 -0.19
N LEU A 61 -2.42 4.00 -0.10
CA LEU A 61 -1.96 4.98 0.88
C LEU A 61 -2.31 4.54 2.32
N LEU A 62 -3.51 3.99 2.53
CA LEU A 62 -3.90 3.42 3.82
C LEU A 62 -2.99 2.24 4.19
N GLY A 63 -2.74 1.34 3.25
CA GLY A 63 -1.84 0.21 3.42
C GLY A 63 -0.39 0.63 3.73
N LEU A 64 0.11 1.68 3.08
CA LEU A 64 1.43 2.28 3.33
C LEU A 64 1.55 2.89 4.74
N CYS A 65 0.44 3.45 5.24
CA CYS A 65 0.30 3.94 6.61
C CYS A 65 0.14 2.80 7.63
N GLY A 66 0.03 1.54 7.19
CA GLY A 66 -0.15 0.37 8.03
C GLY A 66 -1.61 0.12 8.44
N ARG A 67 -2.57 0.80 7.81
CA ARG A 67 -4.01 0.60 8.02
C ARG A 67 -4.58 -0.30 6.93
N SER A 68 -5.50 -1.19 7.30
CA SER A 68 -6.33 -1.88 6.29
C SER A 68 -7.41 -0.91 5.82
N ALA A 69 -7.57 -0.76 4.52
CA ALA A 69 -8.73 -0.07 3.97
C ALA A 69 -9.99 -0.88 4.32
N ILE A 70 -10.93 -0.26 5.03
CA ILE A 70 -12.23 -0.88 5.29
C ILE A 70 -13.10 -0.58 4.07
N HIS A 71 -13.36 -1.62 3.28
CA HIS A 71 -14.20 -1.48 2.10
C HIS A 71 -15.70 -1.57 2.49
N PRO A 72 -16.58 -0.69 1.98
CA PRO A 72 -18.02 -0.72 2.28
C PRO A 72 -18.72 -2.05 1.98
N VAL A 73 -18.20 -2.84 1.02
CA VAL A 73 -18.70 -4.19 0.72
C VAL A 73 -18.53 -5.16 1.89
N ASN A 74 -17.51 -4.97 2.72
CA ASN A 74 -17.26 -5.77 3.92
C ASN A 74 -18.04 -5.25 5.14
N LEU A 75 -18.43 -3.97 5.14
CA LEU A 75 -19.31 -3.39 6.15
C LEU A 75 -20.75 -3.91 6.04
N ARG A 76 -21.23 -4.16 4.82
CA ARG A 76 -22.60 -4.67 4.60
C ARG A 76 -22.81 -6.05 5.19
N ILE A 77 -21.82 -6.94 5.07
CA ILE A 77 -21.86 -8.28 5.66
C ILE A 77 -21.92 -8.22 7.20
N GLY A 78 -21.22 -7.27 7.82
CA GLY A 78 -21.23 -7.10 9.28
C GLY A 78 -22.53 -6.53 9.84
N LEU A 79 -23.28 -5.74 9.06
CA LEU A 79 -24.54 -5.11 9.50
C LEU A 79 -25.77 -5.98 9.21
N ASP A 80 -25.71 -6.80 8.15
CA ASP A 80 -26.80 -7.72 7.79
C ASP A 80 -26.77 -9.00 8.65
N SER A 81 -25.62 -9.38 9.23
CA SER A 81 -25.48 -10.57 10.09
C SER A 81 -25.93 -10.36 11.54
N ASP A 82 -26.11 -9.10 11.96
CA ASP A 82 -26.57 -8.72 13.31
C ASP A 82 -28.11 -8.60 13.38
N ARG A 83 -28.80 -8.98 12.29
CA ARG A 83 -30.26 -9.12 12.18
C ARG A 83 -30.62 -10.47 11.56
N SER A 84 -30.48 -11.57 12.30
CA SER A 84 -31.17 -12.85 12.04
C SER A 84 -31.17 -13.71 13.29
#